data_AF-A0AAW0YBZ5-F1
#
_entry.id   AF-A0AAW0YBZ5-F1
#
_cell.length_a   1.000
_cell.length_b   1.000
_cell.length_c   1.000
_cell.angle_alpha   90.00
_cell.angle_beta   90.00
_cell.angle_gamma   90.00
#
_symmetry.space_group_name_H-M   'P 1'
#
loop_
_entity.id
_entity.type
_entity.pdbx_description
1 polymer ?
#
loop_
_entity_poly.entity_id
_entity_poly.type
_entity_poly.pdbx_seq_one_letter_code
_entity_poly.pdbx_strand_id
1 'polypeptide(L)'
;RNSKVVNMSCEMMMTVALLLLLLASSLADASLIFDAAEVKVTPGESLTLSCGVKQQFRLCLWSHEDGRSFLVEDVHAGAHPGMSAPRNLTDNQCGINIESVSTEDSGAWTCSVFLADRGTEFHMTKTVTACHTPFTAVGGGCFYFHEFSKNWHNARDYCRGMSTSEYTVDLATVDSCDQLGIIRQFILMTYEPVWHWIGGSDMNEESNWHWVNGDTVPSSVPFWYPGHPLIDTTANCLCLEEDYGYYYDYDCENIGPFLCEEVPITTSYK
;
A
#
# COMPACT_ATOMS: atom_id res chain seq x y z
N ARG A 1 27.19 28.25 17.94
CA ARG A 1 25.85 27.75 18.33
C ARG A 1 25.67 26.44 17.59
N ASN A 2 25.93 25.31 18.25
CA ASN A 2 25.80 23.99 17.65
C ASN A 2 24.34 23.56 17.73
N SER A 3 23.60 23.68 16.63
CA SER A 3 22.33 22.98 16.45
C SER A 3 22.64 21.50 16.22
N LYS A 4 22.50 20.69 17.26
CA LYS A 4 22.37 19.23 17.09
C LYS A 4 21.10 19.01 16.27
N VAL A 5 21.25 18.66 15.00
CA VAL A 5 20.16 18.04 14.24
C VAL A 5 19.89 16.72 14.95
N VAL A 6 18.75 16.63 15.61
CA VAL A 6 18.31 15.38 16.24
C VAL A 6 17.88 14.49 15.09
N ASN A 7 18.68 13.46 14.79
CA ASN A 7 18.28 12.39 13.87
C ASN A 7 17.01 11.77 14.44
N MET A 8 15.90 12.03 13.77
CA MET A 8 14.60 11.52 14.13
C MET A 8 14.38 10.28 13.28
N SER A 9 14.51 9.09 13.90
CA SER A 9 14.21 7.83 13.21
C SER A 9 12.72 7.77 12.85
N CYS A 10 12.37 6.95 11.87
CA CYS A 10 10.98 6.66 11.50
C CYS A 10 10.13 6.28 12.73
N GLU A 11 10.72 5.54 13.68
CA GLU A 11 10.09 5.18 14.97
C GLU A 11 9.64 6.40 15.80
N MET A 12 10.38 7.51 15.75
CA MET A 12 10.08 8.70 16.53
C MET A 12 9.00 9.56 15.84
N MET A 13 8.92 9.57 14.49
CA MET A 13 7.80 10.20 13.76
C MET A 13 6.48 9.47 14.00
N MET A 14 6.48 8.14 14.14
CA MET A 14 5.29 7.38 14.53
C MET A 14 4.69 7.89 15.85
N THR A 15 5.51 8.12 16.88
CA THR A 15 5.01 8.57 18.18
C THR A 15 4.34 9.95 18.13
N VAL A 16 4.87 10.85 17.29
CA VAL A 16 4.32 12.20 17.10
C VAL A 16 3.04 12.16 16.24
N ALA A 17 2.99 11.31 15.22
CA ALA A 17 1.79 11.08 14.41
C ALA A 17 0.66 10.43 15.24
N LEU A 18 0.97 9.45 16.09
CA LEU A 18 0.04 8.88 17.08
C LEU A 18 -0.52 9.95 18.04
N LEU A 19 0.32 10.88 18.49
CA LEU A 19 -0.08 12.01 19.34
C LEU A 19 -0.95 13.06 18.62
N LEU A 20 -0.77 13.25 17.30
CA LEU A 20 -1.58 14.15 16.48
C LEU A 20 -2.90 13.51 16.00
N LEU A 21 -2.91 12.20 15.73
CA LEU A 21 -4.11 11.42 15.42
C LEU A 21 -5.08 11.37 16.62
N LEU A 22 -4.56 11.42 17.85
CA LEU A 22 -5.36 11.55 19.07
C LEU A 22 -6.11 12.90 19.18
N LEU A 23 -5.75 13.91 18.37
CA LEU A 23 -6.40 15.23 18.35
C LEU A 23 -7.30 15.46 17.12
N ALA A 24 -7.29 14.57 16.12
CA ALA A 24 -8.08 14.71 14.89
C ALA A 24 -9.34 13.81 14.83
N SER A 25 -9.62 13.01 15.86
CA SER A 25 -10.79 12.13 15.89
C SER A 25 -12.05 12.83 16.43
N SER A 26 -12.51 13.88 15.73
CA SER A 26 -13.90 14.30 15.89
C SER A 26 -14.78 13.58 14.86
N LEU A 27 -15.55 12.62 15.38
CA LEU A 27 -16.64 11.86 14.74
C LEU A 27 -16.27 10.61 13.92
N ALA A 28 -15.46 9.71 14.48
CA ALA A 28 -15.74 8.29 14.29
C ALA A 28 -16.89 7.94 15.25
N ASP A 29 -18.01 7.44 14.73
CA ASP A 29 -19.12 6.98 15.56
C ASP A 29 -18.57 5.91 16.50
N ALA A 30 -18.47 6.20 17.80
CA ALA A 30 -17.66 5.44 18.76
C ALA A 30 -18.11 3.96 18.93
N SER A 31 -19.20 3.59 18.26
CA SER A 31 -19.76 2.26 18.12
C SER A 31 -19.26 1.43 16.91
N LEU A 32 -18.62 2.02 15.89
CA LEU A 32 -18.18 1.29 14.69
C LEU A 32 -16.76 0.74 14.85
N ILE A 33 -16.55 -0.48 14.37
CA ILE A 33 -15.24 -1.14 14.29
C ILE A 33 -15.01 -1.49 12.82
N PHE A 34 -14.41 -0.55 12.09
CA PHE A 34 -14.16 -0.69 10.67
C PHE A 34 -12.85 0.01 10.31
N ASP A 35 -12.10 -0.61 9.43
CA ASP A 35 -10.92 -0.02 8.81
C ASP A 35 -11.24 0.24 7.34
N ALA A 36 -11.28 1.52 6.95
CA ALA A 36 -11.58 1.94 5.60
C ALA A 36 -10.34 2.00 4.70
N ALA A 37 -9.14 1.72 5.23
CA ALA A 37 -7.93 1.72 4.43
C ALA A 37 -8.04 0.68 3.30
N GLU A 38 -7.71 1.13 2.09
CA GLU A 38 -7.54 0.24 0.94
C GLU A 38 -6.56 -0.88 1.32
N VAL A 39 -6.88 -2.10 0.88
CA VAL A 39 -6.01 -3.25 1.10
C VAL A 39 -5.54 -3.79 -0.24
N LYS A 40 -4.22 -3.94 -0.37
CA LYS A 40 -3.61 -4.68 -1.46
C LYS A 40 -3.21 -6.06 -0.96
N VAL A 41 -3.41 -7.09 -1.77
CA VAL A 41 -3.18 -8.49 -1.38
C VAL A 41 -2.65 -9.30 -2.56
N THR A 42 -1.75 -10.25 -2.30
CA THR A 42 -1.22 -11.12 -3.36
C THR A 42 -2.20 -12.26 -3.60
N PRO A 43 -2.51 -12.62 -4.87
CA PRO A 43 -3.36 -13.78 -5.15
C PRO A 43 -2.87 -15.06 -4.44
N GLY A 44 -3.80 -15.81 -3.87
CA GLY A 44 -3.53 -17.01 -3.07
C GLY A 44 -3.34 -16.76 -1.57
N GLU A 45 -3.13 -15.51 -1.14
CA GLU A 45 -3.09 -15.16 0.28
C GLU A 45 -4.50 -15.01 0.87
N SER A 46 -4.62 -15.18 2.18
CA SER A 46 -5.87 -14.96 2.90
C SER A 46 -6.07 -13.49 3.24
N LEU A 47 -7.29 -12.97 3.08
CA LEU A 47 -7.65 -11.60 3.43
C LEU A 47 -8.77 -11.58 4.48
N THR A 48 -8.56 -10.88 5.59
CA THR A 48 -9.62 -10.59 6.56
C THR A 48 -10.24 -9.23 6.28
N LEU A 49 -11.51 -9.23 5.91
CA LEU A 49 -12.34 -8.03 5.82
C LEU A 49 -12.93 -7.73 7.18
N SER A 50 -12.53 -6.60 7.77
CA SER A 50 -12.92 -6.23 9.13
C SER A 50 -14.17 -5.36 9.13
N CYS A 51 -15.20 -5.78 9.87
CA CYS A 51 -16.42 -5.04 10.12
C CYS A 51 -17.04 -5.47 11.46
N GLY A 52 -17.51 -4.50 12.23
CA GLY A 52 -18.15 -4.76 13.50
C GLY A 52 -18.79 -3.53 14.11
N VAL A 53 -19.59 -3.78 15.14
CA VAL A 53 -20.22 -2.75 15.97
C VAL A 53 -20.09 -3.13 17.44
N LYS A 54 -20.04 -2.13 18.34
CA LYS A 54 -20.02 -2.36 19.79
C LYS A 54 -21.41 -2.67 20.38
N GLN A 55 -22.45 -2.58 19.56
CA GLN A 55 -23.86 -2.76 19.95
C GLN A 55 -24.39 -4.08 19.41
N GLN A 56 -25.55 -4.52 19.92
CA GLN A 56 -26.21 -5.72 19.39
C GLN A 56 -26.75 -5.44 17.99
N PHE A 57 -26.29 -6.21 17.01
CA PHE A 57 -26.85 -6.20 15.66
C PHE A 57 -27.81 -7.38 15.45
N ARG A 58 -28.67 -7.23 14.43
CA ARG A 58 -29.62 -8.26 13.99
C ARG A 58 -29.12 -9.04 12.79
N LEU A 59 -28.41 -8.36 11.88
CA LEU A 59 -27.98 -8.92 10.61
C LEU A 59 -26.71 -8.22 10.14
N CYS A 60 -25.79 -8.97 9.54
CA CYS A 60 -24.64 -8.43 8.82
C CYS A 60 -24.52 -9.04 7.43
N LEU A 61 -24.34 -8.18 6.43
CA LEU A 61 -24.22 -8.57 5.01
C LEU A 61 -22.96 -7.96 4.43
N TRP A 62 -22.14 -8.78 3.75
CA TRP A 62 -21.12 -8.27 2.84
C TRP A 62 -21.62 -8.32 1.42
N SER A 63 -21.43 -7.25 0.66
CA SER A 63 -21.70 -7.21 -0.78
C SER A 63 -20.46 -6.76 -1.55
N HIS A 64 -20.17 -7.44 -2.64
CA HIS A 64 -19.15 -7.01 -3.60
C HIS A 64 -19.80 -6.22 -4.75
N GLU A 65 -19.04 -5.33 -5.38
CA GLU A 65 -19.55 -4.48 -6.47
C GLU A 65 -20.02 -5.24 -7.71
N ASP A 66 -19.55 -6.48 -7.91
CA ASP A 66 -20.02 -7.38 -8.97
C ASP A 66 -21.42 -7.98 -8.72
N GLY A 67 -22.03 -7.66 -7.57
CA GLY A 67 -23.36 -8.13 -7.16
C GLY A 67 -23.35 -9.40 -6.30
N ARG A 68 -22.19 -10.00 -6.00
CA ARG A 68 -22.10 -11.06 -4.98
C ARG A 68 -22.49 -10.49 -3.61
N SER A 69 -23.19 -11.29 -2.80
CA SER A 69 -23.58 -10.91 -1.45
C SER A 69 -23.58 -12.11 -0.53
N PHE A 70 -23.09 -11.91 0.70
CA PHE A 70 -22.79 -12.96 1.67
C PHE A 70 -23.36 -12.58 3.02
N LEU A 71 -24.28 -13.41 3.51
CA LEU A 71 -24.76 -13.27 4.87
C LEU A 71 -23.69 -13.78 5.83
N VAL A 72 -23.28 -12.96 6.79
CA VAL A 72 -22.15 -13.28 7.69
C VAL A 72 -22.42 -14.57 8.46
N GLU A 73 -23.65 -14.78 8.92
CA GLU A 73 -24.06 -15.96 9.65
C GLU A 73 -23.89 -17.25 8.81
N ASP A 74 -24.17 -17.18 7.51
CA ASP A 74 -24.00 -18.31 6.58
C ASP A 74 -22.52 -18.59 6.30
N VAL A 75 -21.69 -17.53 6.17
CA VAL A 75 -20.23 -17.66 6.06
C VAL A 75 -19.66 -18.32 7.31
N HIS A 76 -20.06 -17.84 8.49
CA HIS A 76 -19.57 -18.37 9.78
C HIS A 76 -20.06 -19.81 10.03
N ALA A 77 -21.19 -20.20 9.46
CA ALA A 77 -21.69 -21.57 9.47
C ALA A 77 -21.02 -22.50 8.42
N GLY A 78 -20.14 -21.96 7.57
CA GLY A 78 -19.42 -22.72 6.54
C GLY A 78 -20.24 -23.02 5.28
N ALA A 79 -21.29 -22.25 5.01
CA ALA A 79 -22.13 -22.41 3.81
C ALA A 79 -21.45 -21.90 2.52
N HIS A 80 -20.40 -21.09 2.65
CA HIS A 80 -19.65 -20.51 1.54
C HIS A 80 -18.21 -21.07 1.49
N PRO A 81 -17.91 -22.00 0.58
CA PRO A 81 -16.56 -22.53 0.40
C PRO A 81 -15.55 -21.42 0.06
N GLY A 82 -14.36 -21.48 0.66
CA GLY A 82 -13.31 -20.45 0.47
C GLY A 82 -13.51 -19.19 1.31
N MET A 83 -14.52 -19.17 2.18
CA MET A 83 -14.74 -18.09 3.15
C MET A 83 -14.94 -18.65 4.56
N SER A 84 -14.48 -17.90 5.56
CA SER A 84 -14.59 -18.31 6.96
C SER A 84 -14.75 -17.13 7.92
N ALA A 85 -15.10 -17.42 9.17
CA ALA A 85 -15.13 -16.43 10.23
C ALA A 85 -13.71 -15.94 10.60
N PRO A 86 -13.51 -14.66 10.92
CA PRO A 86 -12.25 -14.14 11.43
C PRO A 86 -11.89 -14.77 12.79
N ARG A 87 -10.60 -14.82 13.12
CA ARG A 87 -10.13 -15.41 14.39
C ARG A 87 -10.60 -14.64 15.63
N ASN A 88 -10.69 -13.31 15.52
CA ASN A 88 -11.16 -12.44 16.59
C ASN A 88 -12.58 -11.97 16.27
N LEU A 89 -13.59 -12.56 16.92
CA LEU A 89 -14.99 -12.18 16.74
C LEU A 89 -15.48 -11.14 17.76
N THR A 90 -14.68 -10.75 18.77
CA THR A 90 -15.12 -9.76 19.76
C THR A 90 -15.17 -8.35 19.18
N ASP A 91 -14.18 -8.02 18.35
CA ASP A 91 -14.08 -6.70 17.71
C ASP A 91 -14.49 -6.73 16.23
N ASN A 92 -14.56 -7.92 15.62
CA ASN A 92 -14.85 -8.13 14.20
C ASN A 92 -16.07 -9.04 14.00
N GLN A 93 -17.15 -8.74 14.73
CA GLN A 93 -18.36 -9.58 14.78
C GLN A 93 -19.00 -9.82 13.40
N CYS A 94 -18.83 -8.89 12.47
CA CYS A 94 -19.38 -8.95 11.13
C CYS A 94 -18.30 -9.17 10.06
N GLY A 95 -17.07 -9.47 10.46
CA GLY A 95 -15.99 -9.72 9.54
C GLY A 95 -16.11 -11.07 8.83
N ILE A 96 -15.44 -11.15 7.69
CA ILE A 96 -15.27 -12.38 6.92
C ILE A 96 -13.81 -12.53 6.50
N ASN A 97 -13.36 -13.76 6.34
CA ASN A 97 -12.09 -14.07 5.71
C ASN A 97 -12.35 -14.63 4.31
N ILE A 98 -11.61 -14.14 3.32
CA ILE A 98 -11.41 -14.80 2.03
C ILE A 98 -10.15 -15.64 2.18
N GLU A 99 -10.26 -16.96 2.01
CA GLU A 99 -9.17 -17.89 2.34
C GLU A 99 -8.02 -17.85 1.33
N SER A 100 -8.34 -17.59 0.08
CA SER A 100 -7.39 -17.50 -1.04
C SER A 100 -7.92 -16.46 -2.02
N VAL A 101 -7.37 -15.25 -1.97
CA VAL A 101 -7.80 -14.13 -2.81
C VAL A 101 -7.45 -14.38 -4.28
N SER A 102 -8.33 -13.94 -5.18
CA SER A 102 -8.13 -13.89 -6.62
C SER A 102 -8.29 -12.46 -7.15
N THR A 103 -7.92 -12.22 -8.41
CA THR A 103 -8.16 -10.92 -9.09
C THR A 103 -9.65 -10.58 -9.22
N GLU A 104 -10.55 -11.56 -9.15
CA GLU A 104 -12.00 -11.36 -9.15
C GLU A 104 -12.53 -10.79 -7.83
N ASP A 105 -11.74 -10.84 -6.76
CA ASP A 105 -12.09 -10.26 -5.46
C ASP A 105 -11.63 -8.81 -5.32
N SER A 106 -10.96 -8.26 -6.35
CA SER A 106 -10.69 -6.82 -6.46
C SER A 106 -11.98 -6.04 -6.66
N GLY A 107 -12.11 -4.91 -5.98
CA GLY A 107 -13.26 -4.02 -6.05
C GLY A 107 -13.73 -3.54 -4.69
N ALA A 108 -14.87 -2.85 -4.67
CA ALA A 108 -15.50 -2.37 -3.46
C ALA A 108 -16.26 -3.49 -2.73
N TRP A 109 -15.83 -3.79 -1.49
CA TRP A 109 -16.53 -4.66 -0.56
C TRP A 109 -17.27 -3.81 0.48
N THR A 110 -18.59 -3.93 0.54
CA THR A 110 -19.42 -3.16 1.46
C THR A 110 -20.02 -4.06 2.55
N CYS A 111 -19.69 -3.78 3.80
CA CYS A 111 -20.34 -4.35 4.97
C CYS A 111 -21.57 -3.51 5.33
N SER A 112 -22.74 -4.14 5.40
CA SER A 112 -23.99 -3.54 5.83
C SER A 112 -24.44 -4.18 7.15
N VAL A 113 -24.50 -3.39 8.22
CA VAL A 113 -24.81 -3.83 9.58
C VAL A 113 -26.14 -3.25 10.01
N PHE A 114 -27.11 -4.12 10.32
CA PHE A 114 -28.45 -3.73 10.77
C PHE A 114 -28.56 -3.89 12.28
N LEU A 115 -28.78 -2.80 13.01
CA LEU A 115 -28.89 -2.85 14.47
C LEU A 115 -30.23 -3.46 14.95
N ALA A 116 -30.21 -4.02 16.15
CA ALA A 116 -31.40 -4.61 16.76
C ALA A 116 -32.44 -3.55 17.18
N ASP A 117 -32.02 -2.30 17.41
CA ASP A 117 -32.88 -1.19 17.81
C ASP A 117 -33.19 -0.23 16.64
N ARG A 118 -34.48 -0.09 16.32
CA ARG A 118 -35.07 1.02 15.55
C ARG A 118 -34.62 1.22 14.10
N GLY A 119 -34.06 0.20 13.43
CA GLY A 119 -33.83 0.24 11.98
C GLY A 119 -32.65 1.12 11.56
N THR A 120 -31.70 1.37 12.47
CA THR A 120 -30.41 1.96 12.13
C THR A 120 -29.57 0.96 11.34
N GLU A 121 -28.98 1.43 10.25
CA GLU A 121 -28.11 0.66 9.37
C GLU A 121 -26.81 1.43 9.15
N PHE A 122 -25.69 0.70 9.14
CA PHE A 122 -24.38 1.23 8.79
C PHE A 122 -23.85 0.52 7.55
N HIS A 123 -23.36 1.30 6.59
CA HIS A 123 -22.66 0.80 5.41
C HIS A 123 -21.22 1.26 5.45
N MET A 124 -20.29 0.31 5.32
CA MET A 124 -18.86 0.58 5.33
C MET A 124 -18.22 -0.12 4.15
N THR A 125 -17.54 0.62 3.31
CA THR A 125 -16.91 0.09 2.09
C THR A 125 -15.40 0.07 2.25
N LYS A 126 -14.78 -1.09 1.95
CA LYS A 126 -13.33 -1.26 1.84
C LYS A 126 -13.02 -1.62 0.39
N THR A 127 -12.07 -0.91 -0.20
CA THR A 127 -11.53 -1.24 -1.52
C THR A 127 -10.47 -2.32 -1.36
N VAL A 128 -10.62 -3.41 -2.10
CA VAL A 128 -9.64 -4.50 -2.18
C VAL A 128 -9.00 -4.44 -3.56
N THR A 129 -7.68 -4.54 -3.62
CA THR A 129 -6.93 -4.69 -4.86
C THR A 129 -6.08 -5.94 -4.75
N ALA A 130 -6.45 -7.00 -5.45
CA ALA A 130 -5.57 -8.14 -5.65
C ALA A 130 -4.55 -7.79 -6.73
N CYS A 131 -3.26 -7.86 -6.40
CA CYS A 131 -2.19 -7.55 -7.36
C CYS A 131 -2.21 -8.52 -8.53
N HIS A 132 -1.92 -8.03 -9.74
CA HIS A 132 -1.84 -8.91 -10.90
C HIS A 132 -0.51 -9.66 -10.90
N THR A 133 -0.48 -10.88 -11.42
CA THR A 133 0.82 -11.57 -11.61
C THR A 133 1.65 -10.81 -12.65
N PRO A 134 2.94 -10.51 -12.42
CA PRO A 134 3.83 -11.04 -11.37
C PRO A 134 4.05 -10.12 -10.14
N PHE A 135 3.19 -9.14 -9.90
CA PHE A 135 3.27 -8.21 -8.78
C PHE A 135 2.87 -8.87 -7.44
N THR A 136 3.50 -8.42 -6.37
CA THR A 136 3.27 -8.87 -4.99
C THR A 136 2.82 -7.69 -4.14
N ALA A 137 1.85 -7.92 -3.26
CA ALA A 137 1.39 -6.88 -2.33
C ALA A 137 2.43 -6.66 -1.23
N VAL A 138 3.06 -5.48 -1.21
CA VAL A 138 4.08 -5.12 -0.23
C VAL A 138 3.91 -3.64 0.12
N GLY A 139 3.92 -3.28 1.39
CA GLY A 139 3.91 -1.88 1.82
C GLY A 139 2.71 -1.06 1.32
N GLY A 140 1.57 -1.69 1.07
CA GLY A 140 0.38 -1.02 0.51
C GLY A 140 0.42 -0.77 -1.00
N GLY A 141 1.45 -1.26 -1.71
CA GLY A 141 1.59 -1.23 -3.17
C GLY A 141 1.61 -2.63 -3.77
N CYS A 142 1.47 -2.71 -5.10
CA CYS A 142 1.66 -3.93 -5.87
C CYS A 142 3.00 -3.80 -6.61
N PHE A 143 4.03 -4.51 -6.14
CA PHE A 143 5.40 -4.33 -6.61
C PHE A 143 5.92 -5.57 -7.33
N TYR A 144 6.70 -5.34 -8.39
CA TYR A 144 7.45 -6.38 -9.07
C TYR A 144 8.94 -6.04 -9.03
N PHE A 145 9.70 -6.91 -8.37
CA PHE A 145 11.15 -6.80 -8.19
C PHE A 145 11.85 -7.53 -9.32
N HIS A 146 12.47 -6.79 -10.23
CA HIS A 146 13.10 -7.36 -11.41
C HIS A 146 14.61 -7.41 -11.24
N GLU A 147 15.15 -8.62 -11.20
CA GLU A 147 16.58 -8.87 -10.91
C GLU A 147 17.51 -8.55 -12.08
N PHE A 148 17.03 -8.62 -13.34
CA PHE A 148 17.91 -8.30 -14.46
C PHE A 148 18.18 -6.80 -14.55
N SER A 149 19.46 -6.48 -14.59
CA SER A 149 19.91 -5.11 -14.51
C SER A 149 19.64 -4.32 -15.79
N LYS A 150 19.15 -3.09 -15.65
CA LYS A 150 18.97 -2.10 -16.71
C LYS A 150 19.43 -0.72 -16.22
N ASN A 151 19.71 0.19 -17.15
CA ASN A 151 19.81 1.60 -16.79
C ASN A 151 18.42 2.18 -16.48
N TRP A 152 18.34 3.32 -15.81
CA TRP A 152 17.07 3.85 -15.29
C TRP A 152 16.01 4.03 -16.40
N HIS A 153 16.43 4.55 -17.54
CA HIS A 153 15.56 4.74 -18.72
C HIS A 153 14.97 3.42 -19.22
N ASN A 154 15.81 2.41 -19.46
CA ASN A 154 15.36 1.11 -19.95
C ASN A 154 14.54 0.34 -18.90
N ALA A 155 14.83 0.55 -17.60
CA ALA A 155 14.03 0.00 -16.51
C ALA A 155 12.61 0.59 -16.51
N ARG A 156 12.51 1.91 -16.67
CA ARG A 156 11.22 2.62 -16.80
C ARG A 156 10.41 2.15 -18.00
N ASP A 157 11.05 2.08 -19.16
CA ASP A 157 10.39 1.61 -20.39
C ASP A 157 9.93 0.16 -20.25
N TYR A 158 10.70 -0.69 -19.56
CA TYR A 158 10.30 -2.05 -19.25
C TYR A 158 9.05 -2.09 -18.38
N CYS A 159 9.03 -1.36 -17.25
CA CYS A 159 7.86 -1.30 -16.37
C CYS A 159 6.62 -0.81 -17.13
N ARG A 160 6.75 0.27 -17.91
CA ARG A 160 5.66 0.80 -18.74
C ARG A 160 5.11 -0.20 -19.74
N GLY A 161 5.99 -1.02 -20.31
CA GLY A 161 5.61 -2.10 -21.23
C GLY A 161 4.74 -3.19 -20.60
N MET A 162 4.63 -3.26 -19.28
CA MET A 162 3.76 -4.20 -18.55
C MET A 162 2.34 -3.66 -18.30
N SER A 163 2.07 -2.41 -18.66
CA SER A 163 0.74 -1.80 -18.51
C SER A 163 -0.31 -2.49 -19.38
N THR A 164 -1.56 -2.51 -18.91
CA THR A 164 -2.70 -3.09 -19.62
C THR A 164 -3.84 -2.08 -19.75
N SER A 165 -5.02 -2.53 -20.19
CA SER A 165 -6.24 -1.72 -20.17
C SER A 165 -6.82 -1.54 -18.76
N GLU A 166 -6.38 -2.32 -17.78
CA GLU A 166 -6.96 -2.36 -16.42
C GLU A 166 -6.07 -1.64 -15.40
N TYR A 167 -4.76 -1.62 -15.62
CA TYR A 167 -3.79 -1.03 -14.72
C TYR A 167 -2.61 -0.43 -15.50
N THR A 168 -1.96 0.55 -14.88
CA THR A 168 -0.70 1.14 -15.36
C THR A 168 0.46 0.66 -14.53
N VAL A 169 1.63 0.52 -15.14
CA VAL A 169 2.87 0.16 -14.47
C VAL A 169 3.95 1.18 -14.82
N ASP A 170 4.70 1.65 -13.83
CA ASP A 170 5.89 2.48 -14.02
C ASP A 170 6.93 2.08 -12.94
N LEU A 171 8.09 2.74 -12.89
CA LEU A 171 9.03 2.54 -11.79
C LEU A 171 8.37 2.89 -10.44
N ALA A 172 8.72 2.17 -9.40
CA ALA A 172 8.07 2.26 -8.09
C ALA A 172 8.12 3.66 -7.48
N THR A 173 6.99 4.11 -6.94
CA THR A 173 6.89 5.33 -6.14
C THR A 173 6.85 4.92 -4.67
N VAL A 174 7.92 5.24 -3.94
CA VAL A 174 8.04 4.91 -2.52
C VAL A 174 7.93 6.21 -1.73
N ASP A 175 6.73 6.62 -1.35
CA ASP A 175 6.48 8.00 -0.89
C ASP A 175 6.20 8.13 0.61
N SER A 176 6.07 7.02 1.33
CA SER A 176 5.84 6.98 2.78
C SER A 176 6.92 6.20 3.53
N CYS A 177 7.19 6.61 4.77
CA CYS A 177 8.22 5.96 5.58
C CYS A 177 7.86 4.52 5.94
N ASP A 178 6.56 4.23 6.13
CA ASP A 178 6.06 2.88 6.41
C ASP A 178 6.28 1.96 5.20
N GLN A 179 5.93 2.43 4.01
CA GLN A 179 6.15 1.69 2.77
C GLN A 179 7.64 1.44 2.52
N LEU A 180 8.49 2.46 2.70
CA LEU A 180 9.95 2.32 2.59
C LEU A 180 10.49 1.24 3.54
N GLY A 181 10.07 1.27 4.81
CA GLY A 181 10.48 0.28 5.81
C GLY A 181 10.03 -1.14 5.46
N ILE A 182 8.78 -1.30 5.00
CA ILE A 182 8.22 -2.61 4.63
C ILE A 182 8.89 -3.16 3.37
N ILE A 183 9.06 -2.34 2.32
CA ILE A 183 9.75 -2.74 1.09
C ILE A 183 11.18 -3.16 1.39
N ARG A 184 11.92 -2.37 2.16
CA ARG A 184 13.29 -2.73 2.58
C ARG A 184 13.32 -4.09 3.27
N GLN A 185 12.44 -4.29 4.25
CA GLN A 185 12.38 -5.55 5.00
C GLN A 185 12.03 -6.73 4.08
N PHE A 186 11.13 -6.52 3.12
CA PHE A 186 10.76 -7.54 2.14
C PHE A 186 11.97 -7.92 1.27
N ILE A 187 12.71 -6.95 0.77
CA ILE A 187 13.87 -7.23 -0.10
C ILE A 187 14.96 -7.99 0.67
N LEU A 188 15.34 -7.51 1.86
CA LEU A 188 16.37 -8.14 2.71
C LEU A 188 16.05 -9.59 3.10
N MET A 189 14.77 -9.98 3.10
CA MET A 189 14.32 -11.34 3.42
C MET A 189 14.22 -12.26 2.20
N THR A 190 14.17 -11.69 0.99
CA THR A 190 13.79 -12.41 -0.22
C THR A 190 14.91 -12.45 -1.26
N TYR A 191 15.76 -11.43 -1.32
CA TYR A 191 16.81 -11.25 -2.34
C TYR A 191 18.18 -10.99 -1.69
N GLU A 192 19.23 -11.12 -2.50
CA GLU A 192 20.57 -10.69 -2.12
C GLU A 192 20.62 -9.16 -2.00
N PRO A 193 21.34 -8.60 -1.00
CA PRO A 193 21.33 -7.18 -0.74
C PRO A 193 22.04 -6.41 -1.86
N VAL A 194 21.26 -5.71 -2.68
CA VAL A 194 21.75 -4.89 -3.80
C VAL A 194 20.89 -3.64 -3.95
N TRP A 195 21.45 -2.53 -4.44
CA TRP A 195 20.64 -1.34 -4.70
C TRP A 195 19.67 -1.56 -5.87
N HIS A 196 18.52 -0.90 -5.87
CA HIS A 196 17.51 -1.01 -6.92
C HIS A 196 17.04 0.35 -7.43
N TRP A 197 16.80 0.50 -8.74
CA TRP A 197 16.16 1.69 -9.29
C TRP A 197 14.70 1.80 -8.84
N ILE A 198 14.29 3.04 -8.50
CA ILE A 198 12.91 3.45 -8.24
C ILE A 198 12.58 4.72 -9.03
N GLY A 199 11.33 5.17 -8.99
CA GLY A 199 10.76 6.11 -9.95
C GLY A 199 11.13 7.59 -9.76
N GLY A 200 12.05 7.94 -8.87
CA GLY A 200 12.45 9.33 -8.67
C GLY A 200 13.47 9.80 -9.70
N SER A 201 13.35 11.05 -10.16
CA SER A 201 14.38 11.73 -10.96
C SER A 201 14.26 13.25 -10.84
N ASP A 202 15.37 13.97 -10.99
CA ASP A 202 15.42 15.43 -11.13
C ASP A 202 16.02 15.89 -12.47
N MET A 203 16.14 14.98 -13.45
CA MET A 203 16.65 15.25 -14.81
C MET A 203 16.03 16.47 -15.52
N ASN A 204 14.81 16.86 -15.15
CA ASN A 204 14.14 18.03 -15.73
C ASN A 204 14.63 19.36 -15.13
N GLU A 205 14.91 19.37 -13.83
CA GLU A 205 15.35 20.54 -13.06
C GLU A 205 16.15 20.05 -11.86
N GLU A 206 17.46 20.29 -11.90
CA GLU A 206 18.42 19.93 -10.85
C GLU A 206 17.92 20.28 -9.44
N SER A 207 18.07 19.34 -8.50
CA SER A 207 17.60 19.45 -7.11
C SER A 207 16.07 19.51 -6.94
N ASN A 208 15.28 19.38 -8.02
CA ASN A 208 13.82 19.30 -7.98
C ASN A 208 13.34 17.89 -8.37
N TRP A 209 13.34 17.00 -7.38
CA TRP A 209 13.03 15.58 -7.56
C TRP A 209 11.53 15.30 -7.67
N HIS A 210 11.14 14.60 -8.73
CA HIS A 210 9.78 14.12 -8.96
C HIS A 210 9.74 12.62 -9.18
N TRP A 211 8.69 11.99 -8.67
CA TRP A 211 8.32 10.63 -9.00
C TRP A 211 7.81 10.54 -10.44
N VAL A 212 7.81 9.33 -11.00
CA VAL A 212 7.28 9.06 -12.34
C VAL A 212 5.79 9.39 -12.49
N ASN A 213 5.04 9.44 -11.38
CA ASN A 213 3.62 9.84 -11.33
C ASN A 213 3.41 11.37 -11.30
N GLY A 214 4.49 12.15 -11.15
CA GLY A 214 4.48 13.61 -11.11
C GLY A 214 4.47 14.23 -9.71
N ASP A 215 4.35 13.43 -8.65
CA ASP A 215 4.44 13.92 -7.27
C ASP A 215 5.89 14.24 -6.90
N THR A 216 6.08 15.13 -5.92
CA THR A 216 7.40 15.50 -5.43
C THR A 216 8.00 14.42 -4.54
N VAL A 217 9.28 14.10 -4.74
CA VAL A 217 10.02 13.21 -3.83
C VAL A 217 10.30 13.95 -2.52
N PRO A 218 10.06 13.34 -1.34
CA PRO A 218 10.38 13.96 -0.05
C PRO A 218 11.86 14.35 0.00
N SER A 219 12.19 15.61 0.31
CA SER A 219 13.55 16.16 0.13
C SER A 219 14.50 15.97 1.33
N SER A 220 14.14 15.18 2.35
CA SER A 220 14.95 15.07 3.56
C SER A 220 14.76 13.75 4.32
N VAL A 221 15.44 13.62 5.46
CA VAL A 221 15.29 12.49 6.40
C VAL A 221 13.81 12.24 6.75
N PRO A 222 13.40 10.97 6.94
CA PRO A 222 14.23 9.77 7.03
C PRO A 222 14.50 9.07 5.67
N PHE A 223 14.20 9.70 4.54
CA PHE A 223 14.22 9.05 3.23
C PHE A 223 15.61 9.03 2.58
N TRP A 224 16.27 10.17 2.47
CA TRP A 224 17.59 10.26 1.82
C TRP A 224 18.74 9.90 2.75
N TYR A 225 19.79 9.32 2.18
CA TYR A 225 21.02 9.10 2.93
C TYR A 225 21.63 10.45 3.32
N PRO A 226 22.19 10.59 4.54
CA PRO A 226 22.81 11.85 4.95
C PRO A 226 23.87 12.34 3.94
N GLY A 227 23.58 13.46 3.28
CA GLY A 227 24.44 14.04 2.24
C GLY A 227 23.89 13.90 0.82
N HIS A 228 22.77 13.21 0.63
CA HIS A 228 22.04 13.08 -0.63
C HIS A 228 20.71 13.86 -0.61
N PRO A 229 20.14 14.24 -1.77
CA PRO A 229 20.76 14.13 -3.11
C PRO A 229 22.04 14.98 -3.20
N LEU A 230 22.99 14.56 -4.03
CA LEU A 230 24.16 15.38 -4.32
C LEU A 230 23.71 16.62 -5.09
N ILE A 231 24.45 17.73 -4.92
CA ILE A 231 24.18 18.97 -5.65
C ILE A 231 25.07 18.96 -6.89
N ASP A 232 24.89 17.98 -7.76
CA ASP A 232 25.61 17.85 -9.03
C ASP A 232 24.70 17.36 -10.15
N THR A 233 25.05 17.73 -11.39
CA THR A 233 24.20 17.46 -12.55
C THR A 233 24.41 16.08 -13.16
N THR A 234 25.15 15.18 -12.51
CA THR A 234 25.53 13.88 -13.08
C THR A 234 24.66 12.75 -12.54
N ALA A 235 24.23 12.82 -11.29
CA ALA A 235 23.39 11.83 -10.65
C ALA A 235 21.93 12.31 -10.57
N ASN A 236 21.11 11.93 -11.55
CA ASN A 236 19.74 12.45 -11.68
C ASN A 236 18.63 11.39 -11.52
N CYS A 237 18.99 10.17 -11.12
CA CYS A 237 18.08 9.03 -11.03
C CYS A 237 18.10 8.39 -9.64
N LEU A 238 16.92 8.08 -9.11
CA LEU A 238 16.76 7.62 -7.73
C LEU A 238 16.92 6.11 -7.63
N CYS A 239 17.77 5.66 -6.72
CA CYS A 239 17.82 4.27 -6.29
C CYS A 239 17.57 4.13 -4.78
N LEU A 240 17.12 2.94 -4.40
CA LEU A 240 17.00 2.49 -3.03
C LEU A 240 18.25 1.66 -2.69
N GLU A 241 19.05 2.11 -1.73
CA GLU A 241 20.19 1.33 -1.21
C GLU A 241 19.80 0.59 0.08
N GLU A 242 20.06 -0.71 0.12
CA GLU A 242 19.41 -1.63 1.07
C GLU A 242 20.10 -1.75 2.42
N ASP A 243 21.44 -1.68 2.44
CA ASP A 243 22.24 -1.75 3.66
C ASP A 243 21.76 -0.70 4.68
N TYR A 244 21.32 0.46 4.17
CA TYR A 244 20.90 1.58 4.99
C TYR A 244 19.41 1.92 4.86
N GLY A 245 18.75 1.51 3.78
CA GLY A 245 17.32 1.74 3.55
C GLY A 245 17.00 3.19 3.20
N TYR A 246 17.86 3.82 2.39
CA TYR A 246 17.73 5.23 2.02
C TYR A 246 17.73 5.43 0.50
N TYR A 247 17.23 6.59 0.10
CA TYR A 247 17.33 7.13 -1.24
C TYR A 247 18.74 7.66 -1.51
N TYR A 248 19.21 7.34 -2.70
CA TYR A 248 20.42 7.84 -3.30
C TYR A 248 20.13 8.29 -4.72
N ASP A 249 20.76 9.39 -5.12
CA ASP A 249 20.90 9.78 -6.50
C ASP A 249 22.11 9.07 -7.11
N TYR A 250 21.90 8.50 -8.30
CA TYR A 250 22.94 7.83 -9.07
C TYR A 250 22.90 8.31 -10.53
N ASP A 251 24.02 8.16 -11.22
CA ASP A 251 24.08 8.34 -12.68
C ASP A 251 23.13 7.33 -13.34
N CYS A 252 22.18 7.88 -14.09
CA CYS A 252 21.10 7.17 -14.77
C CYS A 252 21.58 6.09 -15.74
N GLU A 253 22.84 6.16 -16.21
CA GLU A 253 23.45 5.19 -17.11
C GLU A 253 24.01 3.96 -16.39
N ASN A 254 24.09 3.97 -15.06
CA ASN A 254 24.43 2.77 -14.29
C ASN A 254 23.37 1.69 -14.50
N ILE A 255 23.82 0.44 -14.51
CA ILE A 255 22.95 -0.71 -14.75
C ILE A 255 22.72 -1.42 -13.42
N GLY A 256 21.45 -1.55 -13.02
CA GLY A 256 21.05 -2.21 -11.78
C GLY A 256 19.65 -2.82 -11.86
N PRO A 257 19.29 -3.68 -10.91
CA PRO A 257 17.92 -4.19 -10.78
C PRO A 257 16.97 -3.04 -10.44
N PHE A 258 15.66 -3.29 -10.53
CA PHE A 258 14.67 -2.21 -10.42
C PHE A 258 13.32 -2.71 -9.93
N LEU A 259 12.53 -1.80 -9.34
CA LEU A 259 11.18 -2.08 -8.88
C LEU A 259 10.17 -1.43 -9.82
N CYS A 260 9.24 -2.22 -10.32
CA CYS A 260 8.03 -1.70 -10.96
C CYS A 260 6.88 -1.67 -9.95
N GLU A 261 5.99 -0.70 -10.09
CA GLU A 261 4.75 -0.62 -9.32
C GLU A 261 3.53 -0.61 -10.24
N GLU A 262 2.54 -1.40 -9.88
CA GLU A 262 1.24 -1.47 -10.52
C GLU A 262 0.22 -0.56 -9.80
N VAL A 263 -0.48 0.26 -10.58
CA VAL A 263 -1.55 1.14 -10.11
C VAL A 263 -2.83 0.87 -10.92
N PRO A 264 -3.96 0.54 -10.28
CA PRO A 264 -5.24 0.37 -10.96
C PRO A 264 -5.68 1.64 -11.69
N ILE A 265 -6.27 1.51 -12.88
CA ILE A 265 -6.87 2.65 -13.57
C ILE A 265 -8.24 2.92 -12.93
N THR A 266 -8.31 3.90 -12.01
CA THR A 266 -9.61 4.34 -11.49
C THR A 266 -10.34 5.13 -12.58
N THR A 267 -11.34 4.52 -13.22
CA THR A 267 -12.32 5.27 -14.01
C THR A 267 -13.11 6.16 -13.07
N SER A 268 -12.75 7.44 -12.97
CA SER A 268 -13.64 8.42 -12.35
C SER A 268 -14.91 8.51 -13.21
N TYR A 269 -15.98 7.82 -12.80
CA TYR A 269 -17.30 8.11 -13.32
C TYR A 269 -17.62 9.55 -12.92
N LYS A 270 -17.65 10.46 -13.90
CA LYS A 270 -18.20 11.81 -13.77
C LYS A 270 -19.72 11.75 -13.65
#